data_AF-A0A7U9L396-F1
#
_entry.id   AF-A0A7U9L396-F1
#
_cell.length_a   1.000
_cell.length_b   1.000
_cell.length_c   1.000
_cell.angle_alpha   90.00
_cell.angle_beta   90.00
_cell.angle_gamma   90.00
#
_symmetry.space_group_name_H-M   'P 1'
#
loop_
_entity.id
_entity.type
_entity.pdbx_description
1 polymer ?
#
loop_
_entity_poly.entity_id
_entity_poly.type
_entity_poly.pdbx_seq_one_letter_code
_entity_poly.pdbx_strand_id
1 'polypeptide(L)' 'MAHAGTEETTGPRDTGDPQHADADREFAAALAARGIEMPPDLAPGVLAGHRSLRRMGRLLREVKISDD' A
#
# COMPACT_ATOMS: atom_id res chain seq x y z
N MET A 1 -21.02 -33.11 -2.43
CA MET A 1 -20.15 -32.60 -3.51
C MET A 1 -19.36 -31.43 -2.94
N ALA A 2 -18.05 -31.53 -2.87
CA ALA A 2 -17.18 -30.48 -2.33
C ALA A 2 -16.46 -29.82 -3.51
N HIS A 3 -16.71 -28.53 -3.73
CA HIS A 3 -15.88 -27.71 -4.60
C HIS A 3 -15.27 -26.61 -3.75
N ALA A 4 -13.97 -26.80 -3.50
CA ALA A 4 -13.06 -25.81 -2.98
C ALA A 4 -12.91 -24.65 -3.97
N GLY A 5 -12.73 -23.44 -3.43
CA GLY A 5 -12.52 -22.23 -4.21
C GLY A 5 -12.36 -21.02 -3.31
N THR A 6 -11.49 -21.10 -2.29
CA THR A 6 -10.96 -19.89 -1.65
C THR A 6 -9.94 -19.30 -2.62
N GLU A 7 -10.39 -18.36 -3.44
CA GLU A 7 -9.50 -17.49 -4.20
C GLU A 7 -8.75 -16.60 -3.20
N GLU A 8 -7.66 -17.14 -2.66
CA GLU A 8 -6.63 -16.37 -2.02
C GLU A 8 -6.02 -15.48 -3.11
N THR A 9 -6.50 -14.24 -3.20
CA THR A 9 -5.90 -13.22 -4.06
C THR A 9 -4.57 -12.81 -3.45
N THR A 10 -3.57 -13.69 -3.60
CA THR A 10 -2.18 -13.34 -3.34
C THR A 10 -1.79 -12.39 -4.46
N GLY A 11 -2.07 -11.10 -4.26
CA GLY A 11 -1.52 -10.03 -5.09
C GLY A 11 -0.01 -10.22 -5.23
N PRO A 12 0.58 -9.77 -6.34
CA PRO A 12 1.98 -10.04 -6.66
C PRO A 12 2.88 -9.66 -5.48
N ARG A 13 3.80 -10.56 -5.12
CA ARG A 13 4.84 -10.28 -4.13
C ARG A 13 5.63 -9.08 -4.63
N ASP A 14 5.38 -7.95 -3.99
CA ASP A 14 6.05 -6.67 -4.20
C ASP A 14 7.52 -6.87 -3.84
N THR A 15 8.32 -7.29 -4.82
CA THR A 15 9.76 -7.48 -4.71
C THR A 15 10.40 -6.12 -4.54
N GLY A 16 10.43 -5.65 -3.28
CA GLY A 16 11.36 -4.66 -2.75
C GLY A 16 11.80 -3.56 -3.72
N ASP A 17 10.86 -2.88 -4.37
CA ASP A 17 11.19 -1.73 -5.21
C ASP A 17 11.75 -0.63 -4.29
N PRO A 18 12.98 -0.13 -4.50
CA PRO A 18 13.58 0.89 -3.63
C PRO A 18 12.71 2.15 -3.51
N GLN A 19 11.90 2.47 -4.54
CA GLN A 19 10.92 3.55 -4.48
C GLN A 19 9.84 3.34 -3.41
N HIS A 20 9.49 2.09 -3.09
CA HIS A 20 8.54 1.79 -2.02
C HIS A 20 9.15 2.04 -0.65
N ALA A 21 10.44 1.77 -0.46
CA ALA A 21 11.12 1.94 0.82
C ALA A 21 11.22 3.41 1.25
N ASP A 22 11.62 4.32 0.36
CA ASP A 22 11.72 5.76 0.69
C ASP A 22 10.35 6.35 0.99
N ALA A 23 9.39 5.94 0.18
CA ALA A 23 8.06 6.47 0.24
C ALA A 23 7.28 5.91 1.46
N ASP A 24 7.68 4.76 2.01
CA ASP A 24 7.20 4.23 3.29
C ASP A 24 7.86 4.91 4.49
N ARG A 25 9.16 5.27 4.39
CA ARG A 25 9.84 6.09 5.40
C ARG A 25 9.22 7.46 5.54
N GLU A 26 8.90 8.12 4.43
CA GLU A 26 8.23 9.42 4.43
C GLU A 26 6.87 9.33 5.15
N PHE A 27 6.11 8.27 4.88
CA PHE A 27 4.84 8.04 5.54
C PHE A 27 4.98 7.78 7.04
N ALA A 28 5.94 6.94 7.44
CA ALA A 28 6.24 6.70 8.86
C ALA A 28 6.66 8.00 9.59
N ALA A 29 7.50 8.83 8.95
CA ALA A 29 7.89 10.13 9.50
C ALA A 29 6.68 11.08 9.63
N ALA A 30 5.76 11.08 8.65
CA ALA A 30 4.55 11.88 8.69
C ALA A 30 3.57 11.47 9.80
N LEU A 31 3.52 10.18 10.14
CA LEU A 31 2.78 9.68 11.31
C LEU A 31 3.43 10.15 12.61
N ALA A 32 4.74 9.99 12.74
CA ALA A 32 5.49 10.42 13.92
C ALA A 32 5.36 11.94 14.17
N ALA A 33 5.42 12.76 13.12
CA ALA A 33 5.22 14.21 13.21
C ALA A 33 3.82 14.61 13.70
N ARG A 34 2.84 13.71 13.58
CA ARG A 34 1.46 13.89 14.10
C ARG A 34 1.27 13.28 15.49
N GLY A 35 2.33 12.77 16.11
CA GLY A 35 2.26 12.05 17.38
C GLY A 35 1.57 10.69 17.27
N ILE A 36 1.46 10.13 16.07
CA ILE A 36 0.88 8.81 15.85
C ILE A 36 2.02 7.80 15.88
N GLU A 37 2.12 7.06 16.98
CA GLU A 37 3.05 5.95 17.10
C GLU A 37 2.53 4.76 16.28
N MET A 38 3.42 4.12 15.53
CA MET A 38 3.09 2.93 14.74
C MET A 38 3.67 1.70 15.42
N PRO A 39 2.84 0.86 16.06
CA PRO A 39 3.29 -0.38 16.69
C PRO A 39 3.99 -1.29 15.66
N PRO A 40 5.10 -1.95 16.04
CA PRO A 40 5.91 -2.74 15.10
C PRO A 40 5.16 -3.95 14.52
N ASP A 41 4.19 -4.49 15.26
CA ASP A 41 3.30 -5.57 14.82
C ASP A 41 2.30 -5.11 13.75
N LEU A 42 1.86 -3.86 13.80
CA LEU A 42 0.92 -3.27 12.83
C LEU A 42 1.62 -2.64 11.63
N ALA A 43 2.89 -2.27 11.75
CA ALA A 43 3.66 -1.58 10.71
C ALA A 43 3.61 -2.26 9.34
N PRO A 44 3.78 -3.60 9.20
CA PRO A 44 3.73 -4.25 7.89
C PRO A 44 2.38 -4.05 7.17
N GLY A 45 1.27 -4.19 7.91
CA GLY A 45 -0.08 -4.05 7.35
C GLY A 45 -0.41 -2.61 6.99
N VAL A 46 -0.03 -1.67 7.86
CA VAL A 46 -0.22 -0.23 7.63
C VAL A 46 0.55 0.24 6.38
N LEU A 47 1.82 -0.15 6.25
CA LEU A 47 2.64 0.21 5.09
C LEU A 47 2.12 -0.45 3.80
N ALA A 48 1.67 -1.71 3.86
CA ALA A 48 1.04 -2.38 2.72
C ALA A 48 -0.23 -1.64 2.26
N GLY A 49 -1.08 -1.22 3.19
CA GLY A 49 -2.27 -0.40 2.90
C GLY A 49 -1.91 0.93 2.26
N HIS A 50 -0.90 1.62 2.79
CA HIS A 50 -0.39 2.86 2.23
C HIS A 50 0.11 2.70 0.78
N ARG A 51 0.87 1.64 0.48
CA ARG A 51 1.32 1.34 -0.90
C ARG A 51 0.13 1.11 -1.85
N SER A 52 -0.88 0.35 -1.41
CA SER A 52 -2.10 0.11 -2.19
C SER A 52 -2.85 1.41 -2.51
N LEU A 53 -3.07 2.26 -1.50
CA LEU A 53 -3.72 3.56 -1.68
C LEU A 53 -2.95 4.47 -2.63
N ARG A 54 -1.62 4.50 -2.54
CA ARG A 54 -0.80 5.27 -3.50
C ARG A 54 -0.94 4.76 -4.93
N ARG A 55 -0.99 3.44 -5.12
CA ARG A 55 -1.22 2.86 -6.45
C ARG A 55 -2.58 3.26 -7.00
N MET A 56 -3.65 3.15 -6.19
CA MET A 56 -4.99 3.60 -6.58
C MET A 56 -5.02 5.10 -6.92
N GLY A 57 -4.37 5.94 -6.11
CA GLY A 57 -4.29 7.38 -6.36
C GLY A 57 -3.49 7.78 -7.61
N ARG A 58 -2.60 6.91 -8.12
CA ARG A 58 -1.96 7.09 -9.43
C ARG A 58 -2.94 6.76 -10.56
N LEU A 59 -3.59 5.60 -10.48
CA LEU A 59 -4.58 5.16 -11.46
C LEU A 59 -5.72 6.18 -11.63
N LEU A 60 -6.25 6.72 -10.52
CA LEU A 60 -7.30 7.75 -10.58
C LEU A 60 -6.84 9.05 -11.25
N ARG A 61 -5.55 9.43 -11.10
CA ARG A 61 -5.00 10.60 -11.78
C ARG A 61 -4.81 10.35 -13.26
N GLU A 62 -4.36 9.17 -13.65
CA GLU A 62 -4.20 8.78 -15.06
C GLU A 62 -5.53 8.77 -15.81
N VAL A 63 -6.61 8.30 -15.17
CA VAL A 63 -7.97 8.38 -15.73
C VAL A 63 -8.39 9.84 -15.91
N LYS A 64 -8.19 10.70 -14.90
CA LYS A 64 -8.54 12.12 -15.00
C LYS A 64 -7.78 12.88 -16.10
N ILE A 65 -6.55 12.48 -16.38
CA ILE A 65 -5.72 13.06 -17.46
C ILE A 65 -6.19 12.58 -18.85
N SER A 66 -6.89 11.44 -18.92
CA SER A 66 -7.37 10.88 -20.20
C SER A 66 -8.73 11.43 -20.64
N ASP A 67 -9.44 12.15 -19.77
CA ASP A 67 -10.73 12.82 -20.04
C ASP A 67 -10.58 14.31 -20.43
N ASP A 68 -9.36 14.87 -20.37
CA ASP A 68 -8.99 16.21 -20.85
C ASP A 68 -8.38 16.13 -22.27
#